data_AF-A0A6I5RUE4-F1
#
_entry.id   AF-A0A6I5RUE4-F1
#
_cell.length_a   1.000
_cell.length_b   1.000
_cell.length_c   1.000
_cell.angle_alpha   90.00
_cell.angle_beta   90.00
_cell.angle_gamma   90.00
#
_symmetry.space_group_name_H-M   'P 1'
#
loop_
_entity.id
_entity.type
_entity.pdbx_description
1 polymer ?
#
loop_
_entity_poly.entity_id
_entity_poly.type
_entity_poly.pdbx_seq_one_letter_code
_entity_poly.pdbx_strand_id
1 'polypeptide(L)'
;MRPRSTENRDLPPGVYRRKRTRKNGKVWVGYYYRDPVGKEIPLGTDLAQAKLKWAELEAKAVPAELTTMKGIFDQYERHILPKKAPRTQKDNIYELKQLRTVFDSAPIDAITPAMIAQYRDSRSAKTRANREIALLSHVFNTAREWGLTTQQNPCLGVRKNKEKPRDYYANEAVWRAVYEEAPAELKDAMDLAYLTGQRPADVLSMRKDDVEGIYLLVSQGKTGKRLRIILEVDGVNNSLGTLLERIKLRNRDHLSPFFILSANGKRLSWEMLRNRWQEARESARLKAISEKQPELANRIVQFQFRDIRPKAASEITDLGDASLLLGHSKEGITERVYRRVGAIAKPSK
;
A
#
# COMPACT_ATOMS: atom_id res chain seq x y z
N MET A 1 12.32 -50.25 10.63
CA MET A 1 11.36 -50.37 9.50
C MET A 1 11.74 -51.64 8.73
N ARG A 2 10.83 -52.61 8.57
CA ARG A 2 11.13 -53.87 7.86
C ARG A 2 11.43 -53.55 6.38
N PRO A 3 12.54 -54.04 5.79
CA PRO A 3 12.87 -53.75 4.40
C PRO A 3 11.74 -54.22 3.47
N ARG A 4 11.35 -53.38 2.50
CA ARG A 4 10.36 -53.77 1.49
C ARG A 4 10.91 -54.92 0.64
N SER A 5 10.00 -55.79 0.18
CA SER A 5 10.36 -56.87 -0.73
C SER A 5 11.03 -56.31 -1.99
N THR A 6 12.00 -57.06 -2.53
CA THR A 6 12.84 -56.65 -3.66
C THR A 6 12.01 -56.19 -4.86
N GLU A 7 10.85 -56.81 -5.07
CA GLU A 7 9.92 -56.52 -6.16
C GLU A 7 9.15 -55.20 -6.04
N ASN A 8 9.13 -54.54 -4.88
CA ASN A 8 8.42 -53.29 -4.64
C ASN A 8 9.36 -52.14 -4.24
N ARG A 9 10.68 -52.32 -4.38
CA ARG A 9 11.68 -51.29 -4.01
C ARG A 9 11.63 -50.07 -4.92
N ASP A 10 11.23 -50.25 -6.17
CA ASP A 10 11.09 -49.20 -7.18
C ASP A 10 9.78 -48.41 -7.08
N LEU A 11 8.89 -48.81 -6.17
CA LEU A 11 7.56 -48.21 -6.00
C LEU A 11 7.54 -47.21 -4.84
N PRO A 12 6.71 -46.17 -4.93
CA PRO A 12 6.49 -45.25 -3.81
C PRO A 12 5.98 -45.95 -2.53
N PRO A 13 6.16 -45.35 -1.33
CA PRO A 13 5.61 -45.87 -0.08
C PRO A 13 4.10 -46.18 -0.18
N GLY A 14 3.65 -47.28 0.43
CA GLY A 14 2.23 -47.67 0.38
C GLY A 14 1.75 -48.26 -0.95
N VAL A 15 2.55 -48.19 -2.04
CA VAL A 15 2.19 -48.79 -3.34
C VAL A 15 2.76 -50.20 -3.51
N TYR A 16 1.93 -51.16 -3.91
CA TYR A 16 2.30 -52.56 -4.08
C TYR A 16 1.96 -53.06 -5.49
N ARG A 17 2.84 -53.91 -6.02
CA ARG A 17 2.62 -54.64 -7.27
C ARG A 17 1.92 -55.97 -6.99
N ARG A 18 0.85 -56.26 -7.74
CA ARG A 18 0.19 -57.58 -7.78
C ARG A 18 0.42 -58.21 -9.15
N LYS A 19 0.88 -59.46 -9.15
CA LYS A 19 1.08 -60.26 -10.35
C LYS A 19 0.04 -61.38 -10.39
N ARG A 20 -0.58 -61.62 -11.55
CA ARG A 20 -1.49 -62.75 -11.76
C ARG A 20 -1.21 -63.41 -13.11
N THR A 21 -0.88 -64.68 -13.11
CA THR A 21 -0.71 -65.46 -14.35
C THR A 21 -2.08 -65.72 -14.97
N ARG A 22 -2.26 -65.31 -16.22
CA ARG A 22 -3.50 -65.56 -16.98
C ARG A 22 -3.45 -66.96 -17.61
N LYS A 23 -4.62 -67.48 -18.02
CA LYS A 23 -4.74 -68.81 -18.66
C LYS A 23 -3.89 -68.98 -19.93
N ASN A 24 -3.48 -67.88 -20.56
CA ASN A 24 -2.61 -67.84 -21.73
C ASN A 24 -1.10 -67.69 -21.40
N GLY A 25 -0.70 -67.92 -20.15
CA GLY A 25 0.69 -67.82 -19.70
C GLY A 25 1.21 -66.39 -19.50
N LYS A 26 0.51 -65.35 -19.97
CA LYS A 26 0.93 -63.96 -19.76
C LYS A 26 0.69 -63.53 -18.31
N VAL A 27 1.70 -62.89 -17.70
CA VAL A 27 1.61 -62.33 -16.35
C VAL A 27 0.97 -60.94 -16.42
N TRP A 28 -0.16 -60.77 -15.76
CA TRP A 28 -0.79 -59.47 -15.56
C TRP A 28 -0.18 -58.77 -14.35
N VAL A 29 0.10 -57.47 -14.47
CA VAL A 29 0.64 -56.64 -13.40
C VAL A 29 -0.34 -55.50 -13.12
N GLY A 30 -0.74 -55.37 -11.86
CA GLY A 30 -1.54 -54.25 -11.37
C GLY A 30 -0.87 -53.57 -10.18
N TYR A 31 -1.07 -52.26 -10.06
CA TYR A 31 -0.56 -51.43 -8.99
C TYR A 31 -1.71 -51.01 -8.06
N TYR A 32 -1.46 -51.08 -6.76
CA TYR A 32 -2.44 -50.78 -5.71
C TYR A 32 -1.80 -49.91 -4.64
N TYR A 33 -2.49 -48.88 -4.18
CA TYR A 33 -2.12 -48.10 -3.00
C TYR A 33 -2.85 -48.65 -1.79
N ARG A 34 -2.15 -48.84 -0.68
CA ARG A 34 -2.73 -49.22 0.61
C ARG A 34 -2.75 -47.99 1.51
N ASP A 35 -3.96 -47.54 1.85
CA ASP A 35 -4.12 -46.39 2.75
C ASP A 35 -3.68 -46.73 4.20
N PRO A 36 -3.55 -45.72 5.09
CA PRO A 36 -3.17 -45.95 6.49
C PRO A 36 -4.17 -46.82 7.28
N VAL A 37 -5.42 -46.93 6.82
CA VAL A 37 -6.48 -47.76 7.43
C VAL A 37 -6.41 -49.21 6.92
N GLY A 38 -5.59 -49.47 5.90
CA GLY A 38 -5.30 -50.78 5.34
C GLY A 38 -6.12 -51.15 4.12
N LYS A 39 -6.97 -50.26 3.59
CA LYS A 39 -7.79 -50.48 2.38
C LYS A 39 -6.93 -50.35 1.12
N GLU A 40 -7.12 -51.27 0.17
CA GLU A 40 -6.43 -51.23 -1.13
C GLU A 40 -7.25 -50.45 -2.16
N ILE A 41 -6.62 -49.45 -2.79
CA ILE A 41 -7.16 -48.63 -3.87
C ILE A 41 -6.45 -49.02 -5.18
N PRO A 42 -7.17 -49.45 -6.23
CA PRO A 42 -6.55 -49.81 -7.50
C PRO A 42 -6.05 -48.57 -8.25
N LEU A 43 -4.76 -48.55 -8.59
CA LEU A 43 -4.13 -47.45 -9.32
C LEU A 43 -4.12 -47.70 -10.85
N GLY A 44 -4.16 -48.96 -11.26
CA GLY A 44 -4.18 -49.38 -12.67
C GLY A 44 -3.01 -50.31 -13.00
N THR A 45 -2.77 -50.53 -14.30
CA THR A 45 -1.72 -51.44 -14.80
C THR A 45 -0.50 -50.73 -15.38
N ASP A 46 -0.58 -49.41 -15.59
CA ASP A 46 0.54 -48.59 -16.03
C ASP A 46 1.26 -47.97 -14.84
N LEU A 47 2.59 -48.08 -14.81
CA LEU A 47 3.39 -47.63 -13.67
C LEU A 47 3.42 -46.11 -13.53
N ALA A 48 3.49 -45.37 -14.64
CA ALA A 48 3.57 -43.91 -14.60
C ALA A 48 2.24 -43.31 -14.12
N GLN A 49 1.12 -43.79 -14.66
CA GLN A 49 -0.23 -43.43 -14.21
C GLN A 49 -0.48 -43.82 -12.75
N ALA A 50 0.04 -44.97 -12.31
CA ALA A 50 -0.07 -45.38 -10.92
C ALA A 50 0.70 -44.45 -9.97
N LYS A 51 1.88 -43.97 -10.37
CA LYS A 51 2.65 -42.99 -9.59
C LYS A 51 1.94 -41.64 -9.49
N LEU A 52 1.27 -41.19 -10.56
CA LEU A 52 0.47 -39.95 -10.53
C LEU A 52 -0.71 -40.06 -9.57
N LYS A 53 -1.51 -41.12 -9.68
CA LYS A 53 -2.64 -41.36 -8.75
C LYS A 53 -2.19 -41.56 -7.30
N TRP A 54 -1.04 -42.20 -7.09
CA TRP A 54 -0.46 -42.30 -5.76
C TRP A 54 -0.10 -40.92 -5.20
N ALA A 55 0.51 -40.06 -6.00
CA ALA A 55 0.84 -38.70 -5.58
C ALA A 55 -0.41 -37.88 -5.25
N GLU A 56 -1.51 -38.08 -5.96
CA GLU A 56 -2.83 -37.47 -5.64
C GLU A 56 -3.41 -37.98 -4.31
N LEU A 57 -3.23 -39.27 -4.00
CA LEU A 57 -3.76 -39.89 -2.77
C LEU A 57 -2.90 -39.60 -1.53
N GLU A 58 -1.59 -39.45 -1.70
CA GLU A 58 -0.63 -39.05 -0.64
C GLU A 58 -0.50 -37.53 -0.51
N ALA A 59 -1.06 -36.75 -1.44
CA ALA A 59 -1.22 -35.32 -1.25
C ALA A 59 -2.06 -35.15 0.02
N LYS A 60 -1.39 -34.79 1.13
CA LYS A 60 -2.04 -34.54 2.42
C LYS A 60 -3.22 -33.62 2.16
N ALA A 61 -4.42 -34.11 2.46
CA ALA A 61 -5.63 -33.31 2.34
C ALA A 61 -5.37 -31.98 3.06
N VAL A 62 -5.60 -30.87 2.34
CA VAL A 62 -5.51 -29.54 2.94
C VAL A 62 -6.40 -29.57 4.19
N PRO A 63 -5.89 -29.16 5.38
CA PRO A 63 -6.69 -29.15 6.59
C PRO A 63 -8.03 -28.46 6.31
N ALA A 64 -9.14 -29.06 6.74
CA ALA A 64 -10.48 -28.54 6.43
C ALA A 64 -10.70 -27.08 6.89
N GLU A 65 -9.94 -26.62 7.88
CA GLU A 65 -9.95 -25.23 8.34
C GLU A 65 -9.32 -24.25 7.32
N LEU A 66 -8.39 -24.71 6.49
CA LEU A 66 -7.69 -23.94 5.46
C LEU A 66 -8.35 -24.00 4.08
N THR A 67 -9.51 -24.66 3.95
CA THR A 67 -10.33 -24.61 2.73
C THR A 67 -11.31 -23.42 2.75
N THR A 68 -11.54 -22.81 3.92
CA THR A 68 -12.38 -21.61 4.09
C THR A 68 -11.53 -20.34 4.11
N MET A 69 -12.10 -19.23 3.64
CA MET A 69 -11.38 -17.96 3.66
C MET A 69 -11.05 -17.48 5.08
N LYS A 70 -11.85 -17.82 6.09
CA LYS A 70 -11.54 -17.50 7.49
C LYS A 70 -10.13 -17.99 7.88
N GLY A 71 -9.86 -19.28 7.69
CA GLY A 71 -8.56 -19.86 8.02
C GLY A 71 -7.44 -19.26 7.17
N ILE A 72 -7.71 -18.94 5.90
CA ILE A 72 -6.73 -18.32 5.00
C ILE A 72 -6.41 -16.88 5.44
N PHE A 73 -7.41 -16.09 5.84
CA PHE A 73 -7.19 -14.75 6.37
C PHE A 73 -6.40 -14.80 7.68
N ASP A 74 -6.70 -15.75 8.57
CA ASP A 74 -5.95 -15.92 9.83
C ASP A 74 -4.47 -16.22 9.57
N GLN A 75 -4.17 -17.12 8.62
CA GLN A 75 -2.79 -17.40 8.20
C GLN A 75 -2.13 -16.19 7.54
N TYR A 76 -2.87 -15.44 6.73
CA TYR A 76 -2.38 -14.23 6.08
C TYR A 76 -2.00 -13.15 7.10
N GLU A 77 -2.85 -12.93 8.10
CA GLU A 77 -2.58 -12.02 9.22
C GLU A 77 -1.38 -12.47 10.05
N ARG A 78 -1.17 -13.77 10.22
CA ARG A 78 -0.05 -14.30 10.99
C ARG A 78 1.29 -14.24 10.26
N HIS A 79 1.32 -14.56 8.97
CA HIS A 79 2.58 -14.83 8.26
C HIS A 79 2.97 -13.78 7.21
N ILE A 80 1.99 -13.06 6.64
CA ILE A 80 2.24 -12.10 5.57
C ILE A 80 2.13 -10.67 6.06
N LEU A 81 1.10 -10.37 6.84
CA LEU A 81 0.85 -9.03 7.34
C LEU A 81 2.04 -8.45 8.13
N PRO A 82 2.69 -9.16 9.08
CA PRO A 82 3.78 -8.60 9.88
C PRO A 82 5.01 -8.20 9.07
N LYS A 83 5.17 -8.77 7.86
CA LYS A 83 6.27 -8.47 6.94
C LYS A 83 6.06 -7.17 6.15
N LYS A 84 4.85 -6.59 6.19
CA LYS A 84 4.54 -5.33 5.49
C LYS A 84 4.89 -4.12 6.36
N ALA A 85 5.03 -2.94 5.75
CA ALA A 85 5.26 -1.71 6.50
C ALA A 85 4.13 -1.42 7.52
N PRO A 86 4.41 -0.86 8.71
CA PRO A 86 3.41 -0.68 9.78
C PRO A 86 2.13 0.05 9.34
N ARG A 87 2.24 1.05 8.46
CA ARG A 87 1.07 1.74 7.91
C ARG A 87 0.21 0.81 7.05
N THR A 88 0.85 0.06 6.16
CA THR A 88 0.19 -0.94 5.31
C THR A 88 -0.46 -2.03 6.14
N GLN A 89 0.15 -2.44 7.26
CA GLN A 89 -0.48 -3.39 8.19
C GLN A 89 -1.82 -2.85 8.70
N LYS A 90 -1.83 -1.61 9.24
CA LYS A 90 -3.06 -0.97 9.74
C LYS A 90 -4.14 -0.84 8.65
N ASP A 91 -3.75 -0.45 7.44
CA ASP A 91 -4.69 -0.33 6.31
C ASP A 91 -5.28 -1.69 5.90
N ASN A 92 -4.44 -2.73 5.82
CA ASN A 92 -4.87 -4.09 5.50
C ASN A 92 -5.75 -4.71 6.60
N ILE A 93 -5.50 -4.43 7.88
CA ILE A 93 -6.36 -4.91 8.98
C ILE A 93 -7.79 -4.37 8.82
N TYR A 94 -7.92 -3.08 8.47
CA TYR A 94 -9.24 -2.50 8.19
C TYR A 94 -9.89 -3.16 6.97
N GLU A 95 -9.13 -3.42 5.92
CA GLU A 95 -9.63 -4.04 4.69
C GLU A 95 -10.06 -5.49 4.95
N LEU A 96 -9.27 -6.27 5.70
CA LEU A 96 -9.64 -7.62 6.15
C LEU A 96 -10.90 -7.60 6.98
N LYS A 97 -11.05 -6.66 7.93
CA LYS A 97 -12.29 -6.52 8.70
C LYS A 97 -13.53 -6.44 7.80
N GLN A 98 -13.43 -5.76 6.66
CA GLN A 98 -14.55 -5.63 5.70
C GLN A 98 -14.69 -6.81 4.75
N LEU A 99 -13.63 -7.57 4.49
CA LEU A 99 -13.70 -8.79 3.68
C LEU A 99 -14.27 -9.95 4.49
N ARG A 100 -13.87 -10.07 5.77
CA ARG A 100 -14.30 -11.11 6.70
C ARG A 100 -15.81 -11.15 6.90
N THR A 101 -16.48 -9.99 6.91
CA THR A 101 -17.95 -9.93 7.05
C THR A 101 -18.72 -10.64 5.94
N VAL A 102 -18.09 -10.84 4.78
CA VAL A 102 -18.74 -11.44 3.60
C VAL A 102 -18.13 -12.79 3.24
N PHE A 103 -16.82 -12.92 3.35
CA PHE A 103 -16.10 -14.06 2.78
C PHE A 103 -15.67 -15.11 3.80
N ASP A 104 -15.68 -14.87 5.12
CA ASP A 104 -15.10 -15.81 6.11
C ASP A 104 -15.60 -17.26 5.95
N SER A 105 -16.90 -17.44 5.77
CA SER A 105 -17.53 -18.76 5.63
C SER A 105 -17.41 -19.35 4.23
N ALA A 106 -16.97 -18.59 3.23
CA ALA A 106 -16.87 -19.06 1.87
C ALA A 106 -15.66 -19.99 1.71
N PRO A 107 -15.85 -21.17 1.08
CA PRO A 107 -14.73 -21.95 0.57
C PRO A 107 -13.96 -21.13 -0.47
N ILE A 108 -12.62 -21.21 -0.45
CA ILE A 108 -11.78 -20.44 -1.38
C ILE A 108 -12.16 -20.70 -2.85
N ASP A 109 -12.45 -21.95 -3.16
CA ASP A 109 -12.78 -22.45 -4.50
C ASP A 109 -14.22 -22.14 -4.94
N ALA A 110 -15.06 -21.62 -4.04
CA ALA A 110 -16.44 -21.22 -4.33
C ALA A 110 -16.56 -19.73 -4.68
N ILE A 111 -15.52 -18.93 -4.45
CA ILE A 111 -15.55 -17.49 -4.70
C ILE A 111 -15.43 -17.22 -6.20
N THR A 112 -16.45 -16.58 -6.75
CA THR A 112 -16.49 -16.23 -8.18
C THR A 112 -16.24 -14.73 -8.43
N PRO A 113 -15.82 -14.35 -9.65
CA PRO A 113 -15.73 -12.94 -10.04
C PRO A 113 -17.05 -12.17 -9.86
N ALA A 114 -18.20 -12.84 -10.05
CA ALA A 114 -19.52 -12.25 -9.86
C ALA A 114 -19.76 -11.86 -8.39
N MET A 115 -19.38 -12.70 -7.42
CA MET A 115 -19.49 -12.39 -5.99
C MET A 115 -18.61 -11.18 -5.60
N ILE A 116 -17.41 -11.08 -6.18
CA ILE A 116 -16.50 -9.96 -5.94
C ILE A 116 -17.06 -8.66 -6.56
N ALA A 117 -17.68 -8.74 -7.73
CA ALA A 117 -18.37 -7.60 -8.33
C ALA A 117 -19.57 -7.14 -7.49
N GLN A 118 -20.37 -8.08 -6.96
CA GLN A 118 -21.46 -7.76 -6.04
C GLN A 118 -20.95 -7.10 -4.75
N TYR A 119 -19.85 -7.61 -4.18
CA TYR A 119 -19.16 -6.97 -3.06
C TYR A 119 -18.74 -5.54 -3.41
N ARG A 120 -18.07 -5.34 -4.55
CA ARG A 120 -17.66 -4.00 -5.01
C ARG A 120 -18.84 -3.03 -5.08
N ASP A 121 -19.97 -3.49 -5.60
CA ASP A 121 -21.12 -2.67 -5.92
C ASP A 121 -21.94 -2.33 -4.67
N SER A 122 -22.01 -3.24 -3.70
CA SER A 122 -22.69 -3.01 -2.41
C SER A 122 -21.94 -2.02 -1.51
N ARG A 123 -20.62 -1.87 -1.67
CA ARG A 123 -19.84 -0.91 -0.89
C ARG A 123 -20.18 0.53 -1.29
N SER A 124 -20.55 1.35 -0.29
CA SER A 124 -20.74 2.79 -0.46
C SER A 124 -19.41 3.53 -0.70
N ALA A 125 -18.37 3.16 0.04
CA ALA A 125 -17.02 3.71 -0.11
C ALA A 125 -16.28 3.09 -1.31
N LYS A 126 -16.59 3.55 -2.52
CA LYS A 126 -16.10 2.97 -3.80
C LYS A 126 -14.58 2.81 -3.90
N THR A 127 -13.82 3.79 -3.43
CA THR A 127 -12.34 3.71 -3.40
C THR A 127 -11.85 2.66 -2.40
N ARG A 128 -12.50 2.51 -1.24
CA ARG A 128 -12.13 1.47 -0.26
C ARG A 128 -12.45 0.09 -0.79
N ALA A 129 -13.58 -0.09 -1.48
CA ALA A 129 -13.92 -1.33 -2.16
C ALA A 129 -12.80 -1.80 -3.11
N ASN A 130 -12.21 -0.89 -3.89
CA ASN A 130 -11.07 -1.22 -4.75
C ASN A 130 -9.83 -1.68 -3.97
N ARG A 131 -9.59 -1.12 -2.77
CA ARG A 131 -8.45 -1.50 -1.91
C ARG A 131 -8.71 -2.86 -1.26
N GLU A 132 -9.91 -3.07 -0.73
CA GLU A 132 -10.40 -4.34 -0.20
C GLU A 132 -10.24 -5.46 -1.24
N ILE A 133 -10.68 -5.25 -2.49
CA ILE A 133 -10.52 -6.22 -3.58
C ILE A 133 -9.05 -6.44 -3.96
N ALA A 134 -8.21 -5.39 -3.90
CA ALA A 134 -6.78 -5.55 -4.15
C ALA A 134 -6.12 -6.42 -3.07
N LEU A 135 -6.53 -6.28 -1.81
CA LEU A 135 -6.07 -7.14 -0.73
C LEU A 135 -6.58 -8.57 -0.89
N LEU A 136 -7.87 -8.75 -1.19
CA LEU A 136 -8.43 -10.07 -1.48
C LEU A 136 -7.67 -10.78 -2.61
N SER A 137 -7.35 -10.06 -3.69
CA SER A 137 -6.56 -10.59 -4.79
C SER A 137 -5.18 -11.06 -4.32
N HIS A 138 -4.50 -10.28 -3.47
CA HIS A 138 -3.21 -10.67 -2.90
C HIS A 138 -3.35 -11.91 -2.00
N VAL A 139 -4.39 -11.97 -1.16
CA VAL A 139 -4.67 -13.14 -0.31
C VAL A 139 -4.87 -14.39 -1.17
N PHE A 140 -5.66 -14.30 -2.24
CA PHE A 140 -5.87 -15.41 -3.18
C PHE A 140 -4.57 -15.90 -3.82
N ASN A 141 -3.71 -15.00 -4.29
CA ASN A 141 -2.41 -15.41 -4.84
C ASN A 141 -1.51 -16.04 -3.77
N THR A 142 -1.55 -15.54 -2.54
CA THR A 142 -0.80 -16.13 -1.42
C THR A 142 -1.30 -17.55 -1.12
N ALA A 143 -2.63 -17.75 -1.10
CA ALA A 143 -3.23 -19.06 -0.89
C ALA A 143 -2.84 -20.06 -2.00
N ARG A 144 -2.70 -19.59 -3.25
CA ARG A 144 -2.15 -20.39 -4.36
C ARG A 144 -0.70 -20.79 -4.13
N GLU A 145 0.14 -19.85 -3.67
CA GLU A 145 1.55 -20.13 -3.30
C GLU A 145 1.66 -21.15 -2.16
N TRP A 146 0.68 -21.16 -1.24
CA TRP A 146 0.57 -22.14 -0.17
C TRP A 146 -0.03 -23.49 -0.60
N GLY A 147 -0.44 -23.63 -1.87
CA GLY A 147 -1.06 -24.86 -2.38
C GLY A 147 -2.48 -25.10 -1.87
N LEU A 148 -3.16 -24.07 -1.35
CA LEU A 148 -4.52 -24.19 -0.82
C LEU A 148 -5.61 -24.15 -1.92
N THR A 149 -5.26 -23.65 -3.10
CA THR A 149 -6.12 -23.69 -4.29
C THR A 149 -5.25 -23.70 -5.55
N THR A 150 -5.70 -24.42 -6.58
CA THR A 150 -5.12 -24.38 -7.92
C THR A 150 -5.89 -23.44 -8.86
N GLN A 151 -7.05 -22.93 -8.42
CA GLN A 151 -7.90 -22.08 -9.25
C GLN A 151 -7.23 -20.75 -9.59
N GLN A 152 -7.69 -20.15 -10.69
CA GLN A 152 -7.29 -18.80 -11.04
C GLN A 152 -7.85 -17.81 -10.03
N ASN A 153 -7.10 -16.73 -9.77
CA ASN A 153 -7.54 -15.67 -8.87
C ASN A 153 -8.86 -15.03 -9.38
N PRO A 154 -9.98 -15.14 -8.63
CA PRO A 154 -11.28 -14.67 -9.08
C PRO A 154 -11.39 -13.14 -9.09
N CYS A 155 -10.46 -12.41 -8.46
CA CYS A 155 -10.40 -10.95 -8.57
C CYS A 155 -9.85 -10.48 -9.93
N LEU A 156 -9.18 -11.37 -10.68
CA LEU A 156 -8.63 -11.03 -11.98
C LEU A 156 -9.77 -10.75 -12.97
N GLY A 157 -9.67 -9.64 -13.71
CA GLY A 157 -10.70 -9.23 -14.67
C GLY A 157 -11.91 -8.51 -14.03
N VAL A 158 -12.03 -8.46 -12.70
CA VAL A 158 -13.08 -7.66 -12.05
C VAL A 158 -12.78 -6.17 -12.22
N ARG A 159 -13.67 -5.46 -12.93
CA ARG A 159 -13.53 -4.01 -13.14
C ARG A 159 -13.51 -3.27 -11.81
N LYS A 160 -12.55 -2.35 -11.66
CA LYS A 160 -12.48 -1.47 -10.48
C LYS A 160 -13.41 -0.27 -10.63
N ASN A 161 -13.88 0.27 -9.50
CA ASN A 161 -14.58 1.54 -9.47
C ASN A 161 -13.66 2.65 -10.01
N LYS A 162 -14.20 3.57 -10.80
CA LYS A 162 -13.42 4.71 -11.33
C LYS A 162 -13.05 5.64 -10.19
N GLU A 163 -11.75 5.73 -9.90
CA GLU A 163 -11.22 6.67 -8.90
C GLU A 163 -10.95 8.02 -9.58
N LYS A 164 -11.57 9.08 -9.07
CA LYS A 164 -11.21 10.46 -9.43
C LYS A 164 -10.13 10.93 -8.45
N PRO A 165 -8.93 11.32 -8.93
CA PRO A 165 -7.98 12.00 -8.08
C PRO A 165 -8.65 13.22 -7.44
N ARG A 166 -8.38 13.44 -6.15
CA ARG A 166 -8.74 14.70 -5.48
C ARG A 166 -8.25 15.85 -6.35
N ASP A 167 -9.03 16.90 -6.53
CA ASP A 167 -8.64 18.09 -7.30
C ASP A 167 -8.90 19.35 -6.49
N TYR A 168 -7.85 19.85 -5.86
CA TYR A 168 -7.93 20.99 -4.95
C TYR A 168 -6.65 21.81 -5.03
N TYR A 169 -6.80 23.09 -5.35
CA TYR A 169 -5.73 24.08 -5.34
C TYR A 169 -6.00 25.10 -4.23
N ALA A 170 -5.05 25.21 -3.29
CA ALA A 170 -5.04 26.27 -2.29
C ALA A 170 -4.42 27.54 -2.90
N ASN A 171 -5.28 28.42 -3.40
CA ASN A 171 -4.82 29.73 -3.87
C ASN A 171 -4.34 30.58 -2.69
N GLU A 172 -3.79 31.75 -2.99
CA GLU A 172 -3.18 32.63 -1.99
C GLU A 172 -4.14 33.02 -0.86
N ALA A 173 -5.41 33.31 -1.18
CA ALA A 173 -6.41 33.64 -0.17
C ALA A 173 -6.63 32.52 0.85
N VAL A 174 -6.76 31.26 0.39
CA VAL A 174 -6.91 30.11 1.29
C VAL A 174 -5.63 29.84 2.07
N TRP A 175 -4.48 29.90 1.40
CA TRP A 175 -3.18 29.70 2.02
C TRP A 175 -2.98 30.68 3.17
N ARG A 176 -3.11 31.98 2.88
CA ARG A 176 -2.93 33.06 3.85
C ARG A 176 -3.90 32.94 5.03
N ALA A 177 -5.18 32.66 4.78
CA ALA A 177 -6.17 32.52 5.85
C ALA A 177 -5.79 31.42 6.86
N VAL A 178 -5.33 30.25 6.39
CA VAL A 178 -4.88 29.17 7.29
C VAL A 178 -3.52 29.47 7.90
N TYR A 179 -2.62 30.08 7.13
CA TYR A 179 -1.28 30.41 7.58
C TYR A 179 -1.30 31.45 8.70
N GLU A 180 -2.15 32.47 8.65
CA GLU A 180 -2.26 33.50 9.70
C GLU A 180 -2.60 32.89 11.07
N GLU A 181 -3.55 31.97 11.10
CA GLU A 181 -4.04 31.28 12.30
C GLU A 181 -3.14 30.11 12.76
N ALA A 182 -2.09 29.79 11.98
CA ALA A 182 -1.20 28.69 12.30
C ALA A 182 -0.17 29.06 13.39
N PRO A 183 0.10 28.17 14.37
CA PRO A 183 1.21 28.35 15.29
C PRO A 183 2.56 28.25 14.56
N ALA A 184 3.62 28.75 15.19
CA ALA A 184 4.93 28.93 14.55
C ALA A 184 5.50 27.61 13.98
N GLU A 185 5.35 26.49 14.68
CA GLU A 185 5.80 25.18 14.19
C GLU A 185 4.99 24.65 13.01
N LEU A 186 3.72 25.05 12.89
CA LEU A 186 2.89 24.68 11.76
C LEU A 186 3.24 25.54 10.55
N LYS A 187 3.51 26.84 10.75
CA LYS A 187 4.00 27.74 9.70
C LYS A 187 5.28 27.21 9.06
N ASP A 188 6.26 26.80 9.86
CA ASP A 188 7.47 26.18 9.32
C ASP A 188 7.21 24.88 8.58
N ALA A 189 6.29 24.03 9.08
CA ALA A 189 5.93 22.81 8.38
C ALA A 189 5.28 23.11 7.03
N MET A 190 4.42 24.15 6.96
CA MET A 190 3.80 24.61 5.72
C MET A 190 4.83 25.13 4.73
N ASP A 191 5.70 26.05 5.16
CA ASP A 191 6.75 26.65 4.33
C ASP A 191 7.71 25.58 3.82
N LEU A 192 8.17 24.68 4.69
CA LEU A 192 9.08 23.61 4.34
C LEU A 192 8.43 22.62 3.38
N ALA A 193 7.16 22.26 3.59
CA ALA A 193 6.42 21.39 2.68
C ALA A 193 6.21 22.04 1.29
N TYR A 194 5.99 23.35 1.25
CA TYR A 194 5.81 24.10 0.02
C TYR A 194 7.12 24.21 -0.77
N LEU A 195 8.18 24.72 -0.14
CA LEU A 195 9.47 24.95 -0.80
C LEU A 195 10.18 23.66 -1.23
N THR A 196 9.98 22.56 -0.50
CA THR A 196 10.59 21.27 -0.86
C THR A 196 9.68 20.38 -1.70
N GLY A 197 8.38 20.69 -1.78
CA GLY A 197 7.37 19.86 -2.40
C GLY A 197 7.24 18.44 -1.80
N GLN A 198 7.80 18.15 -0.62
CA GLN A 198 7.86 16.79 -0.06
C GLN A 198 6.55 16.33 0.60
N ARG A 199 6.43 15.02 0.87
CA ARG A 199 5.24 14.49 1.55
C ARG A 199 5.26 14.89 3.02
N PRO A 200 4.11 15.00 3.69
CA PRO A 200 4.07 15.49 5.07
C PRO A 200 4.91 14.66 6.04
N ALA A 201 4.94 13.33 5.87
CA ALA A 201 5.78 12.46 6.68
C ALA A 201 7.28 12.68 6.45
N ASP A 202 7.67 12.96 5.20
CA ASP A 202 9.07 13.25 4.83
C ASP A 202 9.49 14.61 5.44
N VAL A 203 8.63 15.64 5.34
CA VAL A 203 8.83 16.98 5.95
C VAL A 203 9.06 16.89 7.45
N LEU A 204 8.20 16.13 8.17
CA LEU A 204 8.35 15.92 9.62
C LEU A 204 9.58 15.09 10.00
N SER A 205 10.27 14.47 9.03
CA SER A 205 11.47 13.67 9.27
C SER A 205 12.77 14.38 8.96
N MET A 206 12.74 15.53 8.29
CA MET A 206 13.93 16.29 7.93
C MET A 206 14.69 16.79 9.17
N ARG A 207 16.02 16.66 9.11
CA ARG A 207 16.96 16.96 10.20
C ARG A 207 17.96 18.02 9.77
N LYS A 208 18.51 18.72 10.76
CA LYS A 208 19.62 19.67 10.61
C LYS A 208 20.82 19.01 9.93
N ASP A 209 21.09 17.75 10.29
CA ASP A 209 22.19 16.94 9.73
C ASP A 209 21.96 16.50 8.27
N ASP A 210 20.75 16.69 7.73
CA ASP A 210 20.48 16.44 6.31
C ASP A 210 20.96 17.60 5.42
N VAL A 211 21.54 18.66 6.00
CA VAL A 211 22.14 19.77 5.26
C VAL A 211 23.62 19.49 5.04
N GLU A 212 24.02 19.40 3.77
CA GLU A 212 25.41 19.19 3.34
C GLU A 212 25.81 20.27 2.33
N GLY A 213 26.70 21.17 2.74
CA GLY A 213 27.06 22.35 1.95
C GLY A 213 25.84 23.19 1.61
N ILE A 214 25.62 23.44 0.32
CA ILE A 214 24.48 24.20 -0.20
C ILE A 214 23.25 23.33 -0.50
N TYR A 215 23.19 22.09 -0.01
CA TYR A 215 22.10 21.15 -0.32
C TYR A 215 21.37 20.67 0.93
N LEU A 216 20.05 20.55 0.82
CA LEU A 216 19.23 19.71 1.69
C LEU A 216 19.06 18.33 1.05
N LEU A 217 19.60 17.31 1.71
CA LEU A 217 19.46 15.91 1.32
C LEU A 217 18.08 15.40 1.73
N VAL A 218 17.35 14.78 0.80
CA VAL A 218 16.03 14.21 1.08
C VAL A 218 16.00 12.76 0.64
N SER A 219 15.61 11.86 1.54
CA SER A 219 15.33 10.46 1.24
C SER A 219 13.86 10.15 1.50
N GLN A 220 13.07 9.98 0.44
CA GLN A 220 11.62 9.79 0.56
C GLN A 220 11.28 8.43 1.17
N GLY A 221 10.54 8.42 2.28
CA GLY A 221 10.22 7.17 2.99
C GLY A 221 9.31 6.22 2.21
N LYS A 222 8.43 6.74 1.33
CA LYS A 222 7.47 5.91 0.58
C LYS A 222 8.10 5.20 -0.62
N THR A 223 9.02 5.85 -1.33
CA THR A 223 9.54 5.40 -2.63
C THR A 223 11.05 5.09 -2.57
N GLY A 224 11.75 5.53 -1.53
CA GLY A 224 13.20 5.42 -1.41
C GLY A 224 13.99 6.39 -2.32
N LYS A 225 13.32 7.28 -3.07
CA LYS A 225 14.02 8.21 -3.98
C LYS A 225 14.79 9.25 -3.17
N ARG A 226 16.03 9.50 -3.60
CA ARG A 226 16.94 10.48 -3.01
C ARG A 226 17.01 11.74 -3.88
N LEU A 227 17.04 12.89 -3.22
CA LEU A 227 17.11 14.22 -3.84
C LEU A 227 18.12 15.09 -3.08
N ARG A 228 18.68 16.07 -3.78
CA ARG A 228 19.47 17.16 -3.19
C ARG A 228 18.83 18.46 -3.64
N ILE A 229 18.25 19.20 -2.70
CA ILE A 229 17.55 20.45 -2.99
C ILE A 229 18.51 21.60 -2.68
N ILE A 230 18.73 22.46 -3.67
CA ILE A 230 19.65 23.61 -3.55
C ILE A 230 19.09 24.60 -2.52
N LEU A 231 19.95 25.08 -1.64
CA LEU A 231 19.67 26.08 -0.59
C LEU A 231 20.20 27.48 -0.93
N GLU A 232 21.19 27.54 -1.81
CA GLU A 232 21.95 28.75 -2.12
C GLU A 232 22.24 28.81 -3.63
N VAL A 233 22.15 30.01 -4.20
CA VAL A 233 22.55 30.30 -5.58
C VAL A 233 23.46 31.52 -5.53
N ASP A 234 24.65 31.43 -6.14
CA ASP A 234 25.62 32.52 -6.22
C ASP A 234 26.00 33.15 -4.86
N GLY A 235 26.19 32.34 -3.81
CA GLY A 235 26.56 32.86 -2.48
C GLY A 235 25.38 33.37 -1.64
N VAL A 236 24.16 33.35 -2.19
CA VAL A 236 22.97 33.90 -1.54
C VAL A 236 21.94 32.81 -1.28
N ASN A 237 21.52 32.71 -0.01
CA ASN A 237 20.46 31.78 0.38
C ASN A 237 19.18 32.07 -0.40
N ASN A 238 18.63 31.04 -1.03
CA ASN A 238 17.28 31.11 -1.59
C ASN A 238 16.23 31.06 -0.46
N SER A 239 14.95 31.04 -0.84
CA SER A 239 13.85 30.99 0.14
C SER A 239 13.92 29.78 1.08
N LEU A 240 14.41 28.62 0.60
CA LEU A 240 14.56 27.43 1.43
C LEU A 240 15.76 27.56 2.38
N GLY A 241 16.91 28.01 1.89
CA GLY A 241 18.08 28.28 2.75
C GLY A 241 17.74 29.26 3.87
N THR A 242 17.08 30.36 3.53
CA THR A 242 16.63 31.38 4.49
C THR A 242 15.64 30.82 5.51
N LEU A 243 14.69 29.99 5.07
CA LEU A 243 13.75 29.29 5.96
C LEU A 243 14.49 28.39 6.95
N LEU A 244 15.43 27.57 6.48
CA LEU A 244 16.15 26.63 7.35
C LEU A 244 16.98 27.38 8.39
N GLU A 245 17.64 28.49 8.03
CA GLU A 245 18.37 29.32 8.99
C GLU A 245 17.44 29.97 10.03
N ARG A 246 16.27 30.48 9.61
CA ARG A 246 15.24 30.99 10.54
C ARG A 246 14.81 29.91 11.54
N ILE A 247 14.55 28.70 11.07
CA ILE A 247 14.13 27.57 11.92
C ILE A 247 15.25 27.17 12.88
N LYS A 248 16.49 27.06 12.39
CA LYS A 248 17.66 26.73 13.23
C LYS A 248 17.84 27.77 14.34
N LEU A 249 17.77 29.05 14.00
CA LEU A 249 17.92 30.15 14.95
C LEU A 249 16.84 30.09 16.04
N ARG A 250 15.56 29.92 15.65
CA ARG A 250 14.46 29.82 16.61
C ARG A 250 14.58 28.60 17.52
N ASN A 251 15.10 27.50 16.99
CA ASN A 251 15.23 26.22 17.69
C ASN A 251 16.65 26.01 18.28
N ARG A 252 17.46 27.06 18.42
CA ARG A 252 18.88 26.95 18.82
C ARG A 252 19.06 26.37 20.23
N ASP A 253 18.11 26.67 21.12
CA ASP A 253 18.14 26.24 22.52
C ASP A 253 17.59 24.79 22.70
N HIS A 254 17.21 24.14 21.60
CA HIS A 254 16.70 22.77 21.60
C HIS A 254 17.71 21.79 20.98
N LEU A 255 18.03 20.74 21.75
CA LEU A 255 18.93 19.66 21.32
C LEU A 255 18.37 18.77 20.22
N SER A 256 17.09 18.91 19.88
CA SER A 256 16.48 18.09 18.84
C SER A 256 17.11 18.36 17.47
N PRO A 257 17.47 17.31 16.71
CA PRO A 257 18.07 17.45 15.39
C PRO A 257 17.03 17.73 14.30
N PHE A 258 15.72 17.66 14.59
CA PHE A 258 14.68 17.87 13.59
C PHE A 258 14.43 19.37 13.34
N PHE A 259 14.01 19.73 12.12
CA PHE A 259 13.63 21.11 11.82
C PHE A 259 12.28 21.49 12.46
N ILE A 260 11.28 20.61 12.36
CA ILE A 260 9.92 20.92 12.84
C ILE A 260 9.78 20.46 14.30
N LEU A 261 9.87 21.41 15.22
CA LEU A 261 9.77 21.21 16.67
C LEU A 261 8.55 21.93 17.22
N SER A 262 7.93 21.39 18.26
CA SER A 262 7.00 22.14 19.10
C SER A 262 7.74 23.17 19.95
N ALA A 263 6.99 24.08 20.57
CA ALA A 263 7.53 25.09 21.50
C ALA A 263 8.38 24.51 22.65
N ASN A 264 8.18 23.23 23.01
CA ASN A 264 8.95 22.56 24.07
C ASN A 264 10.15 21.79 23.52
N GLY A 265 10.56 22.03 22.27
CA GLY A 265 11.70 21.38 21.62
C GLY A 265 11.48 19.93 21.20
N LYS A 266 10.27 19.39 21.35
CA LYS A 266 9.94 18.03 20.92
C LYS A 266 9.67 18.00 19.42
N ARG A 267 10.14 16.97 18.72
CA ARG A 267 9.80 16.75 17.31
C ARG A 267 8.28 16.69 17.14
N LEU A 268 7.77 17.42 16.15
CA LEU A 268 6.35 17.39 15.83
C LEU A 268 5.96 16.03 15.25
N SER A 269 5.07 15.31 15.95
CA SER A 269 4.52 14.04 15.45
C SER A 269 3.46 14.28 14.37
N TRP A 270 3.11 13.23 13.62
CA TRP A 270 2.00 13.31 12.66
C TRP A 270 0.67 13.70 13.31
N GLU A 271 0.40 13.17 14.50
CA GLU A 271 -0.83 13.48 15.25
C GLU A 271 -0.84 14.93 15.70
N MET A 272 0.30 15.44 16.20
CA MET A 272 0.43 16.85 16.57
C MET A 272 0.25 17.79 15.37
N LEU A 273 0.85 17.47 14.22
CA LEU A 273 0.68 18.23 12.97
C LEU A 273 -0.80 18.21 12.55
N ARG A 274 -1.44 17.04 12.58
CA ARG A 274 -2.86 16.90 12.19
C ARG A 274 -3.76 17.75 13.08
N ASN A 275 -3.57 17.70 14.40
CA ASN A 275 -4.40 18.45 15.35
C ASN A 275 -4.21 19.96 15.13
N ARG A 276 -2.97 20.45 15.10
CA ARG A 276 -2.66 21.86 14.81
C ARG A 276 -3.22 22.33 13.47
N TRP A 277 -3.15 21.49 12.43
CA TRP A 277 -3.73 21.80 11.13
C TRP A 277 -5.25 21.92 11.19
N GLN A 278 -5.92 21.03 11.95
CA GLN A 278 -7.37 21.10 12.14
C GLN A 278 -7.78 22.34 12.92
N GLU A 279 -7.06 22.66 14.01
CA GLU A 279 -7.28 23.86 14.82
C GLU A 279 -7.10 25.13 13.99
N ALA A 280 -5.97 25.30 13.31
CA ALA A 280 -5.71 26.49 12.48
C ALA A 280 -6.75 26.66 11.37
N ARG A 281 -7.15 25.56 10.72
CA ARG A 281 -8.21 25.60 9.71
C ARG A 281 -9.57 25.96 10.26
N GLU A 282 -9.90 25.48 11.45
CA GLU A 282 -11.19 25.77 12.07
C GLU A 282 -11.25 27.24 12.50
N SER A 283 -10.19 27.77 13.11
CA SER A 283 -10.07 29.20 13.40
C SER A 283 -10.19 30.06 12.13
N ALA A 284 -9.45 29.71 11.07
CA ALA A 284 -9.50 30.42 9.79
C ALA A 284 -10.90 30.38 9.15
N ARG A 285 -11.59 29.23 9.27
CA ARG A 285 -12.98 29.07 8.80
C ARG A 285 -13.93 29.99 9.56
N LEU A 286 -13.86 30.00 10.88
CA LEU A 286 -14.71 30.83 11.73
C LEU A 286 -14.50 32.32 11.46
N LYS A 287 -13.24 32.75 11.31
CA LYS A 287 -12.89 34.12 10.92
C LYS A 287 -13.48 34.50 9.56
N ALA A 288 -13.30 33.66 8.54
CA ALA A 288 -13.89 33.89 7.22
C ALA A 288 -15.44 33.97 7.26
N ILE A 289 -16.10 33.20 8.12
CA ILE A 289 -17.55 33.29 8.33
C ILE A 289 -17.93 34.63 8.98
N SER A 290 -17.21 35.07 10.03
CA SER A 290 -17.47 36.36 10.67
C SER A 290 -17.26 37.55 9.74
N GLU A 291 -16.32 37.43 8.80
CA GLU A 291 -16.03 38.42 7.76
C GLU A 291 -16.98 38.32 6.55
N LYS A 292 -18.03 37.48 6.64
CA LYS A 292 -19.03 37.26 5.57
C LYS A 292 -18.42 36.73 4.26
N GLN A 293 -17.42 35.86 4.35
CA GLN A 293 -16.77 35.19 3.21
C GLN A 293 -17.07 33.66 3.19
N PRO A 294 -18.33 33.24 2.94
CA PRO A 294 -18.73 31.84 3.04
C PRO A 294 -18.03 30.92 2.02
N GLU A 295 -17.70 31.43 0.83
CA GLU A 295 -16.97 30.66 -0.17
C GLU A 295 -15.53 30.35 0.28
N LEU A 296 -14.85 31.33 0.87
CA LEU A 296 -13.52 31.14 1.43
C LEU A 296 -13.56 30.12 2.57
N ALA A 297 -14.53 30.26 3.48
CA ALA A 297 -14.74 29.30 4.58
C ALA A 297 -14.93 27.86 4.06
N ASN A 298 -15.76 27.66 3.04
CA ASN A 298 -15.96 26.36 2.40
C ASN A 298 -14.66 25.80 1.79
N ARG A 299 -13.86 26.66 1.13
CA ARG A 299 -12.57 26.25 0.60
C ARG A 299 -11.58 25.88 1.70
N ILE A 300 -11.50 26.65 2.79
CA ILE A 300 -10.63 26.35 3.95
C ILE A 300 -10.96 24.97 4.54
N VAL A 301 -12.24 24.62 4.66
CA VAL A 301 -12.67 23.28 5.16
C VAL A 301 -12.17 22.14 4.27
N GLN A 302 -12.02 22.39 2.98
CA GLN A 302 -11.49 21.38 2.07
C GLN A 302 -9.98 21.29 2.13
N PHE A 303 -9.24 22.36 2.47
CA PHE A 303 -7.78 22.39 2.36
C PHE A 303 -7.06 21.36 3.27
N GLN A 304 -6.38 20.38 2.70
CA GLN A 304 -5.61 19.39 3.47
C GLN A 304 -4.12 19.74 3.40
N PHE A 305 -3.35 19.43 4.46
CA PHE A 305 -1.90 19.69 4.47
C PHE A 305 -1.18 19.01 3.29
N ARG A 306 -1.67 17.85 2.85
CA ARG A 306 -1.11 17.16 1.66
C ARG A 306 -1.35 17.89 0.33
N ASP A 307 -2.26 18.87 0.30
CA ASP A 307 -2.56 19.68 -0.89
C ASP A 307 -1.49 20.77 -1.11
N ILE A 308 -0.63 21.03 -0.13
CA ILE A 308 0.54 21.91 -0.25
C ILE A 308 1.51 21.41 -1.34
N ARG A 309 1.71 20.09 -1.42
CA ARG A 309 2.60 19.49 -2.42
C ARG A 309 2.10 19.69 -3.86
N PRO A 310 0.82 19.43 -4.19
CA PRO A 310 0.25 19.85 -5.47
C PRO A 310 0.30 21.36 -5.71
N LYS A 311 0.10 22.21 -4.69
CA LYS A 311 0.26 23.67 -4.82
C LYS A 311 1.68 24.00 -5.31
N ALA A 312 2.72 23.52 -4.62
CA ALA A 312 4.11 23.71 -5.01
C ALA A 312 4.39 23.22 -6.44
N ALA A 313 3.96 22.00 -6.78
CA ALA A 313 4.13 21.45 -8.12
C ALA A 313 3.40 22.25 -9.21
N SER A 314 2.30 22.90 -8.86
CA SER A 314 1.50 23.69 -9.80
C SER A 314 2.09 25.07 -10.08
N GLU A 315 2.84 25.61 -9.12
CA GLU A 315 3.43 26.95 -9.19
C GLU A 315 4.86 26.95 -9.76
N ILE A 316 5.52 25.80 -9.84
CA ILE A 316 6.75 25.63 -10.62
C ILE A 316 6.40 25.64 -12.10
N THR A 317 6.99 26.54 -12.90
CA THR A 317 6.61 26.68 -14.32
C THR A 317 6.93 25.42 -15.13
N ASP A 318 8.16 24.90 -15.01
CA ASP A 318 8.60 23.72 -15.75
C ASP A 318 8.05 22.41 -15.14
N LEU A 319 7.56 21.49 -15.98
CA LEU A 319 7.02 20.21 -15.53
C LEU A 319 8.11 19.23 -15.09
N GLY A 320 9.27 19.27 -15.75
CA GLY A 320 10.44 18.47 -15.40
C GLY A 320 10.96 18.83 -14.02
N ASP A 321 11.13 20.11 -13.72
CA ASP A 321 11.56 20.63 -12.42
C ASP A 321 10.56 20.27 -11.32
N ALA A 322 9.26 20.46 -11.57
CA ALA A 322 8.23 20.05 -10.61
C ALA A 322 8.28 18.53 -10.35
N SER A 323 8.45 17.73 -11.40
CA SER A 323 8.56 16.27 -11.32
C SER A 323 9.81 15.83 -10.56
N LEU A 324 10.95 16.50 -10.80
CA LEU A 324 12.22 16.27 -10.14
C LEU A 324 12.11 16.58 -8.65
N LEU A 325 11.61 17.76 -8.28
CA LEU A 325 11.45 18.18 -6.89
C LEU A 325 10.51 17.23 -6.14
N LEU A 326 9.40 16.81 -6.76
CA LEU A 326 8.50 15.84 -6.17
C LEU A 326 9.10 14.42 -6.11
N GLY A 327 10.21 14.16 -6.81
CA GLY A 327 10.83 12.86 -6.81
C GLY A 327 10.00 11.82 -7.59
N HIS A 328 9.36 12.22 -8.68
CA HIS A 328 8.72 11.28 -9.60
C HIS A 328 9.72 10.81 -10.66
N SER A 329 9.63 9.55 -11.08
CA SER A 329 10.50 9.01 -12.13
C SER A 329 10.04 9.37 -13.54
N LYS A 330 8.77 9.75 -13.68
CA LYS A 330 8.13 10.16 -14.95
C LYS A 330 7.21 11.33 -14.68
N GLU A 331 7.16 12.27 -15.61
CA GLU A 331 6.37 13.50 -15.49
C GLU A 331 4.85 13.28 -15.51
N GLY A 332 4.37 12.25 -16.22
CA GLY A 332 2.92 12.03 -16.38
C GLY A 332 2.13 11.84 -15.09
N ILE A 333 2.76 11.42 -13.98
CA ILE A 333 2.09 11.42 -12.66
C ILE A 333 2.01 12.83 -12.07
N THR A 334 3.06 13.65 -12.23
CA THR A 334 3.08 15.05 -11.82
C THR A 334 2.01 15.83 -12.56
N GLU A 335 1.95 15.67 -13.88
CA GLU A 335 0.96 16.32 -14.74
C GLU A 335 -0.48 15.95 -14.33
N ARG A 336 -0.80 14.65 -14.27
CA ARG A 336 -2.17 14.20 -14.03
C ARG A 336 -2.65 14.37 -12.59
N VAL A 337 -1.75 14.32 -11.60
CA VAL A 337 -2.11 14.22 -10.17
C VAL A 337 -1.62 15.39 -9.33
N TYR A 338 -0.65 16.17 -9.79
CA TYR A 338 -0.05 17.24 -8.99
C TYR A 338 -0.15 18.62 -9.64
N ARG A 339 -0.40 18.73 -10.95
CA ARG A 339 -0.81 19.99 -11.57
C ARG A 339 -2.29 20.25 -11.30
N ARG A 340 -2.57 21.39 -10.68
CA ARG A 340 -3.92 21.83 -10.23
C ARG A 340 -4.34 23.18 -10.80
N VAL A 341 -3.41 23.91 -11.38
CA VAL A 341 -3.69 25.05 -12.24
C VAL A 341 -3.34 24.72 -13.68
N GLY A 342 -4.12 25.27 -14.60
CA GLY A 342 -3.89 25.10 -16.04
C GLY A 342 -2.59 25.76 -16.49
N ALA A 343 -2.17 25.45 -17.72
CA ALA A 343 -1.02 26.08 -18.34
C ALA A 343 -1.24 27.59 -18.50
N ILE A 344 -0.18 28.38 -18.29
CA ILE A 344 -0.20 29.81 -18.60
C ILE A 344 -0.14 29.95 -20.11
N ALA A 345 -1.26 30.39 -20.72
CA ALA A 345 -1.32 30.70 -22.13
C ALA A 345 -1.04 32.19 -22.33
N LYS A 346 -0.15 32.51 -23.27
CA LYS A 346 -0.02 33.89 -23.77
C LYS A 346 -1.25 34.21 -24.63
N PRO A 347 -1.87 35.39 -24.47
CA PRO A 347 -2.97 35.79 -25.34
C PRO A 347 -2.50 35.86 -26.80
N SER A 348 -3.42 35.67 -27.74
CA SER A 348 -3.18 36.06 -29.13
C SER A 348 -3.03 37.58 -29.19
N LYS A 349 -2.00 38.04 -29.91
CA LYS A 349 -1.57 39.43 -30.16
C LYS A 349 -2.36 40.55 -29.48
#